data_AF-A0A1F6PCA7-F1
#
_entry.id   AF-A0A1F6PCA7-F1
#
_cell.length_a   1.000
_cell.length_b   1.000
_cell.length_c   1.000
_cell.angle_alpha   90.00
_cell.angle_beta   90.00
_cell.angle_gamma   90.00
#
_symmetry.space_group_name_H-M   'P 1'
#
loop_
_entity.id
_entity.type
_entity.pdbx_description
1 polymer ?
#
loop_
_entity_poly.entity_id
_entity_poly.type
_entity_poly.pdbx_seq_one_letter_code
_entity_poly.pdbx_strand_id
1 'polypeptide(L)' 'MVGAILITYAIFLEAEKRQDAVFFIGAGCLLVYAVYIGNIMFTIAMAGLAAASFIELIEIMIGYHKDHGDKK' A
#
# COMPACT_ATOMS: atom_id res chain seq x y z
N MET A 1 9.78 1.82 -12.61
CA MET A 1 10.22 3.04 -11.89
C MET A 1 9.05 3.84 -11.28
N VAL A 2 7.95 4.07 -12.01
CA VAL A 2 6.78 4.83 -11.48
C VAL A 2 6.26 4.32 -10.13
N GLY A 3 6.20 3.00 -9.91
CA GLY A 3 5.73 2.45 -8.63
C GLY A 3 6.63 2.78 -7.42
N ALA A 4 7.94 2.94 -7.61
CA ALA A 4 8.84 3.36 -6.52
C ALA A 4 8.60 4.82 -6.12
N ILE A 5 8.33 5.68 -7.11
CA ILE A 5 7.97 7.08 -6.88
C ILE A 5 6.64 7.18 -6.13
N LEU A 6 5.66 6.33 -6.48
CA LEU A 6 4.38 6.27 -5.77
C LEU A 6 4.52 5.82 -4.31
N ILE A 7 5.34 4.79 -4.04
CA ILE A 7 5.63 4.36 -2.66
C ILE A 7 6.33 5.47 -1.88
N THR A 8 7.36 6.11 -2.43
CA THR A 8 8.05 7.20 -1.74
C THR A 8 7.12 8.38 -1.50
N TYR A 9 6.24 8.71 -2.44
CA TYR A 9 5.23 9.75 -2.25
C TYR A 9 4.21 9.40 -1.16
N ALA A 10 3.80 8.13 -1.08
CA ALA A 10 2.87 7.65 -0.05
C ALA A 10 3.43 7.81 1.38
N ILE A 11 4.74 7.73 1.57
CA ILE A 11 5.39 7.94 2.89
C ILE A 11 5.21 9.37 3.40
N PHE A 12 5.18 10.36 2.51
CA PHE A 12 5.00 11.77 2.87
C PHE A 12 3.53 12.22 2.88
N LEU A 13 2.61 11.33 2.51
CA LEU A 13 1.20 11.66 2.37
C LEU A 13 0.48 11.42 3.70
N GLU A 14 0.45 12.43 4.55
CA GLU A 14 -0.24 12.36 5.85
C GLU A 14 -1.75 12.53 5.67
N ALA A 15 -2.41 11.46 5.25
CA ALA A 15 -3.86 11.33 5.16
C ALA A 15 -4.24 9.84 5.14
N GLU A 16 -4.63 9.28 6.30
CA GLU A 16 -4.99 7.86 6.51
C GLU A 16 -5.71 7.24 5.31
N LYS A 17 -6.73 7.92 4.79
CA LYS A 17 -7.57 7.40 3.70
C LYS A 17 -6.92 7.41 2.30
N ARG A 18 -6.00 8.33 2.04
CA ARG A 18 -5.38 8.53 0.71
C ARG A 18 -4.05 7.81 0.61
N GLN A 19 -3.35 7.65 1.73
CA GLN A 19 -2.08 6.94 1.84
C GLN A 19 -2.24 5.47 1.43
N ASP A 20 -3.25 4.77 1.96
CA ASP A 20 -3.44 3.34 1.72
C ASP A 20 -3.75 3.02 0.26
N ALA A 21 -4.54 3.89 -0.40
CA ALA A 21 -4.82 3.76 -1.83
C ALA A 21 -3.55 3.92 -2.68
N VAL A 22 -2.69 4.88 -2.33
CA VAL A 22 -1.43 5.12 -3.05
C VAL A 22 -0.43 4.00 -2.79
N PHE A 23 -0.36 3.47 -1.56
CA PHE A 23 0.43 2.28 -1.24
C PHE A 23 -0.04 1.06 -2.01
N PHE A 24 -1.35 0.82 -2.08
CA PHE A 24 -1.91 -0.32 -2.83
C PHE A 24 -1.57 -0.23 -4.32
N ILE A 25 -1.79 0.92 -4.95
CA ILE A 25 -1.51 1.13 -6.37
C ILE A 25 0.01 1.06 -6.62
N GLY A 26 0.82 1.70 -5.79
CA GLY A 26 2.28 1.70 -5.89
C GLY A 26 2.88 0.30 -5.72
N ALA A 27 2.43 -0.43 -4.70
CA ALA A 27 2.83 -1.81 -4.43
C ALA A 27 2.36 -2.76 -5.54
N GLY A 28 1.14 -2.60 -6.06
CA GLY A 28 0.62 -3.39 -7.19
C GLY A 28 1.46 -3.20 -8.46
N CYS A 29 1.83 -1.97 -8.79
CA CYS A 29 2.72 -1.69 -9.92
C CYS A 29 4.12 -2.30 -9.75
N LEU A 30 4.69 -2.25 -8.54
CA LEU A 30 5.99 -2.86 -8.26
C LEU A 30 5.92 -4.38 -8.17
N LEU A 31 4.79 -4.94 -7.76
CA LEU A 31 4.56 -6.38 -7.72
C LEU A 31 4.58 -6.98 -9.13
N VAL A 32 3.88 -6.36 -10.08
CA VAL A 32 3.92 -6.79 -11.50
C VAL A 32 5.35 -6.73 -12.04
N TYR A 33 6.09 -5.67 -11.69
CA TYR A 33 7.50 -5.55 -12.07
C TYR A 33 8.40 -6.60 -11.40
N ALA A 34 8.15 -6.92 -10.13
CA ALA A 34 8.89 -7.94 -9.38
C ALA A 34 8.71 -9.34 -9.98
N VAL A 35 7.47 -9.67 -10.36
CA VAL A 35 7.14 -10.91 -11.07
C VAL A 35 7.82 -10.95 -12.44
N TYR A 36 7.82 -9.83 -13.17
CA TYR A 36 8.46 -9.73 -14.49
C TYR A 36 9.98 -9.98 -14.43
N ILE A 37 10.68 -9.48 -13.41
CA ILE A 37 12.11 -9.73 -13.19
C ILE A 37 12.40 -11.11 -12.59
N GLY A 38 11.37 -11.83 -12.11
CA GLY A 38 11.53 -13.13 -11.46
C GLY A 38 12.17 -13.05 -10.07
N ASN A 39 12.15 -11.88 -9.43
CA ASN A 39 12.73 -11.72 -8.08
C ASN A 39 11.70 -12.09 -7.02
N ILE A 40 11.81 -13.33 -6.51
CA ILE A 40 10.89 -13.88 -5.51
C ILE A 40 10.87 -13.05 -4.22
N MET A 41 12.03 -12.62 -3.72
CA MET A 41 12.11 -11.83 -2.48
C MET A 41 11.37 -10.51 -2.62
N PHE A 42 11.57 -9.82 -3.74
CA PHE A 42 10.91 -8.55 -4.02
C PHE A 42 9.40 -8.74 -4.29
N THR A 43 9.03 -9.85 -4.94
CA THR A 43 7.63 -10.21 -5.18
C THR A 43 6.88 -10.43 -3.88
N ILE A 44 7.44 -11.21 -2.94
CA ILE A 44 6.81 -11.46 -1.64
C ILE A 44 6.68 -10.15 -0.85
N ALA A 45 7.71 -9.31 -0.85
CA ALA A 45 7.66 -8.02 -0.17
C ALA A 45 6.56 -7.10 -0.72
N MET A 46 6.46 -6.96 -2.04
CA MET A 46 5.43 -6.11 -2.66
C MET A 46 4.03 -6.74 -2.54
N ALA A 47 3.91 -8.06 -2.54
CA ALA A 47 2.65 -8.76 -2.33
C ALA A 47 2.12 -8.54 -0.90
N GLY A 48 3.00 -8.63 0.10
CA GLY A 48 2.64 -8.34 1.49
C GLY A 48 2.21 -6.89 1.68
N LEU A 49 2.95 -5.94 1.09
CA LEU A 49 2.61 -4.52 1.14
C LEU A 49 1.27 -4.21 0.45
N ALA A 50 1.04 -4.79 -0.74
CA ALA A 50 -0.22 -4.65 -1.46
C ALA A 50 -1.38 -5.28 -0.68
N ALA A 51 -1.19 -6.46 -0.08
CA ALA A 51 -2.24 -7.12 0.71
C ALA A 51 -2.59 -6.33 1.98
N ALA A 52 -1.60 -5.84 2.72
CA ALA A 52 -1.83 -5.05 3.94
C ALA A 52 -2.60 -3.75 3.63
N SER A 53 -2.09 -2.96 2.66
CA SER A 53 -2.75 -1.72 2.23
C SER A 53 -4.14 -1.96 1.62
N PHE A 54 -4.37 -3.11 0.99
CA PHE A 54 -5.70 -3.47 0.48
C PHE A 54 -6.70 -3.77 1.59
N ILE A 55 -6.28 -4.45 2.66
CA ILE A 55 -7.14 -4.74 3.81
C ILE A 55 -7.53 -3.43 4.51
N GLU A 56 -6.56 -2.55 4.78
CA GLU A 56 -6.83 -1.22 5.36
C GLU A 56 -7.73 -0.38 4.45
N LEU A 57 -7.50 -0.39 3.13
CA LEU A 57 -8.37 0.28 2.16
C LEU A 57 -9.81 -0.26 2.21
N ILE A 58 -10.00 -1.57 2.31
CA ILE A 58 -11.32 -2.20 2.42
C ILE A 58 -12.00 -1.81 3.73
N GLU A 59 -11.28 -1.86 4.86
CA GLU A 59 -11.81 -1.49 6.18
C GLU A 59 -12.31 -0.04 6.18
N ILE A 60 -11.53 0.85 5.57
CA ILE A 60 -11.85 2.26 5.35
C ILE A 60 -13.04 2.47 4.39
N MET A 61 -13.16 1.66 3.33
CA MET A 61 -14.26 1.75 2.36
C MET A 61 -15.58 1.24 2.92
N ILE A 62 -15.54 0.19 3.75
CA ILE A 62 -16.72 -0.37 4.45
C ILE A 62 -17.21 0.58 5.56
N GLY A 63 -16.42 1.59 5.93
CA GLY A 63 -16.81 2.58 6.94
C GLY A 63 -16.76 2.02 8.35
N TYR A 64 -16.08 0.88 8.55
CA TYR A 64 -15.66 0.44 9.87
C TYR A 64 -14.58 1.41 10.34
N HIS A 65 -15.02 2.56 10.87
CA HIS A 65 -14.17 3.39 11.71
C HIS A 65 -13.86 2.55 12.95
N LYS A 66 -12.81 1.73 12.88
CA LYS A 66 -11.98 1.62 14.06
C LYS A 66 -11.33 2.99 14.21
N ASP A 67 -11.87 3.78 15.12
CA ASP A 67 -11.16 4.85 15.77
C ASP A 67 -9.81 4.29 16.27
N HIS A 68 -8.77 4.41 15.45
CA HIS A 68 -7.39 4.39 15.90
C HIS A 68 -6.89 5.82 16.07
N GLY A 69 -7.74 6.66 16.66
CA GLY A 69 -7.52 8.08 16.91
C GLY A 69 -7.74 8.54 18.35
N ASP A 70 -7.82 7.65 19.35
CA ASP A 70 -7.63 8.05 20.76
C ASP A 70 -6.46 7.31 21.40
N LYS A 71 -5.27 7.81 21.12
CA LYS A 71 -4.14 7.77 22.04
C LYS A 71 -3.60 9.19 22.15
N LYS A 72 -4.27 10.00 22.98
CA LYS A 72 -3.64 11.11 23.68
C LYS A 72 -3.44 10.75 25.15
#